data_AF-A0A066XBD6-F1
#
_entry.id   AF-A0A066XBD6-F1
#
_cell.length_a   1.000
_cell.length_b   1.000
_cell.length_c   1.000
_cell.angle_alpha   90.00
_cell.angle_beta   90.00
_cell.angle_gamma   90.00
#
_symmetry.space_group_name_H-M   'P 1'
#
loop_
_entity.id
_entity.type
_entity.pdbx_description
1 polymer ?
#
loop_
_entity_poly.entity_id
_entity_poly.type
_entity_poly.pdbx_seq_one_letter_code
_entity_poly.pdbx_strand_id
1 'polypeptide(L)'
;MSNGQDGQAHPPAASLKKGKQKKAVDSNESAKLLAQRITQLEQESAGEKDQEAEIEREVKRANRDLAQQVAKMSDLQKIEHLTRRSSELLADMRRVERENQKNKKRGDALQKEKDANRTELSKTVGLKEKLEKLCRELQRDNNKYKNENKTLQDNLKHNNSAYDEKHAALLAKLEGIQEEKDHPRKQVVDMSVDTLFRNRFKSFIEQYELRELHFHSLMRTKELEVQYNMARYEREKKLAEAEATRARNLQNQVQTFTKTETELRNQLNVYVDKFKQVEDTLNNSNDLFLTFRKEMEDMSKKTKRLEKENETMKRKHEATNANIIRMAEEREDWRKKAAEATKRAEKLRSIIEQMQQQGRKVPPGMAATLESCYSDSNGNMDGDGSDYSDDEEVEDDPSEFDEDTEEESHSADAAPPRPYGPERPPAPQATTNGH
;
A
#
# COMPACT_ATOMS: atom_id res chain seq x y z
N MET A 1 24.11 -96.07 -4.20
CA MET A 1 23.94 -96.05 -2.73
C MET A 1 23.80 -94.60 -2.27
N SER A 2 22.68 -94.31 -1.59
CA SER A 2 22.35 -93.21 -0.66
C SER A 2 22.62 -91.72 -1.00
N ASN A 3 21.50 -90.96 -1.07
CA ASN A 3 21.18 -89.60 -0.56
C ASN A 3 22.23 -88.46 -0.67
N GLY A 4 21.92 -87.21 -1.00
CA GLY A 4 20.67 -86.44 -0.96
C GLY A 4 20.91 -85.10 -0.21
N GLN A 5 20.23 -84.03 -0.65
CA GLN A 5 20.12 -82.66 -0.07
C GLN A 5 21.25 -81.66 -0.33
N ASP A 6 21.01 -80.38 -0.66
CA ASP A 6 19.85 -79.65 -1.18
C ASP A 6 20.37 -78.26 -1.65
N GLY A 7 19.76 -77.68 -2.68
CA GLY A 7 20.09 -76.35 -3.18
C GLY A 7 19.38 -75.22 -2.42
N GLN A 8 19.99 -74.03 -2.40
CA GLN A 8 19.36 -72.71 -2.19
C GLN A 8 20.24 -71.68 -2.90
N ALA A 9 19.89 -71.21 -4.11
CA ALA A 9 18.87 -70.19 -4.40
C ALA A 9 19.17 -68.84 -3.72
N HIS A 10 19.76 -67.94 -4.51
CA HIS A 10 19.81 -66.50 -4.24
C HIS A 10 18.39 -65.92 -4.11
N PRO A 11 18.09 -65.09 -3.10
CA PRO A 11 16.99 -64.15 -3.18
C PRO A 11 17.46 -62.81 -3.80
N PRO A 12 16.62 -62.10 -4.58
CA PRO A 12 16.89 -60.74 -4.99
C PRO A 12 16.49 -59.79 -3.87
N ALA A 13 17.45 -59.07 -3.27
CA ALA A 13 17.14 -57.99 -2.34
C ALA A 13 16.97 -56.68 -3.12
N ALA A 14 15.71 -56.25 -3.20
CA ALA A 14 15.25 -55.03 -3.83
C ALA A 14 15.96 -53.78 -3.30
N SER A 15 16.21 -52.86 -4.22
CA SER A 15 16.54 -51.46 -3.98
C SER A 15 15.51 -50.76 -3.09
N LEU A 16 15.92 -50.31 -1.90
CA LEU A 16 15.17 -49.32 -1.13
C LEU A 16 16.10 -48.25 -0.57
N LYS A 17 16.25 -47.17 -1.35
CA LYS A 17 16.64 -45.85 -0.86
C LYS A 17 15.64 -45.44 0.23
N LYS A 18 16.04 -45.36 1.49
CA LYS A 18 15.24 -44.69 2.53
C LYS A 18 15.81 -43.29 2.75
N GLY A 19 15.23 -42.34 2.01
CA GLY A 19 15.47 -40.92 2.16
C GLY A 19 15.08 -40.43 3.55
N LYS A 20 15.92 -39.55 4.08
CA LYS A 20 15.63 -38.65 5.21
C LYS A 20 14.32 -37.90 4.93
N GLN A 21 13.23 -38.27 5.61
CA GLN A 21 12.10 -37.37 5.80
C GLN A 21 12.52 -36.30 6.82
N LYS A 22 13.04 -35.19 6.30
CA LYS A 22 12.85 -33.88 6.92
C LYS A 22 11.33 -33.71 7.06
N LYS A 23 10.81 -33.50 8.27
CA LYS A 23 9.49 -32.88 8.44
C LYS A 23 9.59 -31.50 7.81
N ALA A 24 9.23 -31.41 6.52
CA ALA A 24 8.81 -30.17 5.91
C ALA A 24 7.64 -29.68 6.75
N VAL A 25 7.66 -28.41 7.17
CA VAL A 25 6.41 -27.72 7.47
C VAL A 25 5.54 -27.94 6.24
N ASP A 26 4.43 -28.65 6.43
CA ASP A 26 3.70 -29.31 5.37
C ASP A 26 3.32 -28.25 4.32
N SER A 27 3.77 -28.41 3.07
CA SER A 27 3.29 -27.57 1.95
C SER A 27 1.75 -27.59 1.88
N ASN A 28 1.14 -28.64 2.42
CA ASN A 28 -0.27 -28.83 2.62
C ASN A 28 -0.86 -27.90 3.71
N GLU A 29 -0.12 -27.56 4.75
CA GLU A 29 -0.54 -26.64 5.82
C GLU A 29 -0.51 -25.19 5.33
N SER A 30 0.54 -24.81 4.58
CA SER A 30 0.59 -23.52 3.90
C SER A 30 -0.50 -23.38 2.83
N ALA A 31 -0.78 -24.45 2.07
CA ALA A 31 -1.87 -24.47 1.09
C ALA A 31 -3.24 -24.40 1.76
N LYS A 32 -3.43 -25.05 2.92
CA LYS A 32 -4.65 -24.95 3.73
C LYS A 32 -4.86 -23.55 4.29
N LEU A 33 -3.82 -22.90 4.79
CA LEU A 33 -3.90 -21.51 5.27
C LEU A 33 -4.23 -20.55 4.13
N LEU A 34 -3.64 -20.76 2.95
CA LEU A 34 -3.96 -19.96 1.77
C LEU A 34 -5.41 -20.18 1.32
N ALA A 35 -5.86 -21.44 1.25
CA ALA A 35 -7.25 -21.77 0.92
C ALA A 35 -8.24 -21.18 1.94
N GLN A 36 -7.93 -21.26 3.24
CA GLN A 36 -8.73 -20.67 4.30
C GLN A 36 -8.80 -19.15 4.18
N ARG A 37 -7.70 -18.50 3.80
CA ARG A 37 -7.67 -17.05 3.56
C ARG A 37 -8.45 -16.66 2.32
N ILE A 38 -8.40 -17.45 1.25
CA ILE A 38 -9.21 -17.25 0.04
C ILE A 38 -10.69 -17.39 0.38
N THR A 39 -11.10 -18.45 1.08
CA THR A 39 -12.50 -18.64 1.50
C THR A 39 -12.99 -17.49 2.42
N GLN A 40 -12.12 -16.99 3.30
CA GLN A 40 -12.45 -15.85 4.14
C GLN A 40 -12.66 -14.56 3.32
N LEU A 41 -11.78 -14.28 2.37
CA LEU A 41 -11.90 -13.12 1.49
C LEU A 41 -13.12 -13.23 0.56
N GLU A 42 -13.46 -14.43 0.09
CA GLU A 42 -14.67 -14.68 -0.71
C GLU A 42 -15.94 -14.48 0.12
N GLN A 43 -15.96 -14.89 1.39
CA GLN A 43 -17.07 -14.63 2.31
C GLN A 43 -17.22 -13.15 2.65
N GLU A 44 -16.11 -12.44 2.88
CA GLU A 44 -16.10 -11.00 3.11
C GLU A 44 -16.63 -10.25 1.88
N SER A 45 -16.16 -10.61 0.67
CA SER A 45 -16.64 -10.03 -0.60
C SER A 45 -18.11 -10.32 -0.88
N ALA A 46 -18.59 -11.52 -0.54
CA ALA A 46 -20.01 -11.85 -0.66
C ALA A 46 -20.87 -11.01 0.31
N GLY A 47 -20.40 -10.83 1.56
CA GLY A 47 -21.07 -9.98 2.55
C GLY A 47 -21.12 -8.51 2.15
N GLU A 48 -20.05 -7.98 1.55
CA GLU A 48 -20.02 -6.61 1.01
C GLU A 48 -21.02 -6.42 -0.13
N LYS A 49 -21.10 -7.38 -1.07
CA LYS A 49 -22.08 -7.35 -2.17
C LYS A 49 -23.51 -7.39 -1.68
N ASP A 50 -23.80 -8.19 -0.66
CA ASP A 50 -25.14 -8.27 -0.07
C ASP A 50 -25.51 -6.95 0.64
N GLN A 51 -24.57 -6.34 1.35
CA GLN A 51 -24.76 -5.01 1.98
C GLN A 51 -24.99 -3.92 0.93
N GLU A 52 -24.22 -3.90 -0.15
CA GLU A 52 -24.37 -2.93 -1.24
C GLU A 52 -25.73 -3.08 -1.93
N ALA A 53 -26.17 -4.32 -2.18
CA ALA A 53 -27.49 -4.61 -2.73
C ALA A 53 -28.63 -4.21 -1.78
N GLU A 54 -28.44 -4.31 -0.46
CA GLU A 54 -29.42 -3.86 0.53
C GLU A 54 -29.51 -2.33 0.58
N ILE A 55 -28.37 -1.63 0.57
CA ILE A 55 -28.31 -0.16 0.48
C ILE A 55 -29.02 0.32 -0.79
N GLU A 56 -28.77 -0.32 -1.93
CA GLU A 56 -29.40 0.05 -3.19
C GLU A 56 -30.94 -0.11 -3.14
N ARG A 57 -31.43 -1.19 -2.51
CA ARG A 57 -32.88 -1.40 -2.31
C ARG A 57 -33.48 -0.35 -1.38
N GLU A 58 -32.79 0.02 -0.31
CA GLU A 58 -33.23 1.03 0.65
C GLU A 58 -33.29 2.42 -0.01
N VAL A 59 -32.27 2.79 -0.80
CA VAL A 59 -32.24 4.03 -1.58
C VAL A 59 -33.39 4.08 -2.59
N LYS A 60 -33.65 2.97 -3.32
CA LYS A 60 -34.77 2.89 -4.25
C LYS A 60 -36.13 3.02 -3.55
N ARG A 61 -36.28 2.46 -2.35
CA ARG A 61 -37.49 2.61 -1.52
C ARG A 61 -37.67 4.06 -1.07
N ALA A 62 -36.64 4.66 -0.48
CA ALA A 62 -36.66 6.04 -0.01
C ALA A 62 -36.99 7.04 -1.12
N ASN A 63 -36.46 6.84 -2.33
CA ASN A 63 -36.76 7.67 -3.50
C ASN A 63 -38.22 7.53 -3.96
N ARG A 64 -38.79 6.32 -3.93
CA ARG A 64 -40.22 6.10 -4.25
C ARG A 64 -41.12 6.79 -3.22
N ASP A 65 -40.83 6.64 -1.94
CA ASP A 65 -41.62 7.22 -0.86
C ASP A 65 -41.56 8.75 -0.91
N LEU A 66 -40.38 9.33 -1.18
CA LEU A 66 -40.21 10.76 -1.36
C LEU A 66 -41.00 11.28 -2.57
N ALA A 67 -40.94 10.60 -3.71
CA ALA A 67 -41.70 10.98 -4.90
C ALA A 67 -43.22 10.93 -4.66
N GLN A 68 -43.72 9.91 -3.94
CA GLN A 68 -45.15 9.80 -3.59
C GLN A 68 -45.61 10.90 -2.63
N GLN A 69 -44.78 11.30 -1.67
CA GLN A 69 -45.09 12.38 -0.72
C GLN A 69 -45.14 13.74 -1.43
N VAL A 70 -44.20 14.01 -2.33
CA VAL A 70 -44.08 15.26 -3.08
C VAL A 70 -45.18 15.41 -4.13
N ALA A 71 -45.69 14.30 -4.70
CA ALA A 71 -46.70 14.32 -5.76
C ALA A 71 -48.06 14.94 -5.36
N LYS A 72 -48.38 14.98 -4.06
CA LYS A 72 -49.65 15.50 -3.54
C LYS A 72 -49.57 16.95 -3.02
N MET A 73 -48.38 17.54 -3.06
CA MET A 73 -48.11 18.89 -2.53
C MET A 73 -48.19 19.95 -3.64
N SER A 74 -48.54 21.18 -3.30
CA SER A 74 -48.37 22.33 -4.20
C SER A 74 -46.89 22.70 -4.34
N ASP A 75 -46.50 23.41 -5.40
CA ASP A 75 -45.08 23.68 -5.66
C ASP A 75 -44.39 24.45 -4.52
N LEU A 76 -45.10 25.34 -3.84
CA LEU A 76 -44.61 26.03 -2.64
C LEU A 76 -44.38 25.06 -1.47
N GLN A 77 -45.34 24.14 -1.23
CA GLN A 77 -45.22 23.11 -0.19
C GLN A 77 -44.10 22.10 -0.49
N LYS A 78 -43.87 21.76 -1.76
CA LYS A 78 -42.74 20.90 -2.17
C LYS A 78 -41.40 21.54 -1.83
N ILE A 79 -41.24 22.84 -2.12
CA ILE A 79 -40.01 23.59 -1.84
C ILE A 79 -39.74 23.60 -0.33
N GLU A 80 -40.74 23.94 0.49
CA GLU A 80 -40.58 23.94 1.95
C GLU A 80 -40.26 22.54 2.50
N HIS A 81 -40.97 21.50 2.04
CA HIS A 81 -40.75 20.14 2.49
C HIS A 81 -39.37 19.61 2.11
N LEU A 82 -38.93 19.82 0.86
CA LEU A 82 -37.60 19.41 0.39
C LEU A 82 -36.49 20.19 1.11
N THR A 83 -36.68 21.49 1.35
CA THR A 83 -35.71 22.31 2.08
C THR A 83 -35.56 21.82 3.53
N ARG A 84 -36.69 21.59 4.22
CA ARG A 84 -36.69 21.05 5.59
C ARG A 84 -36.02 19.68 5.64
N ARG A 85 -36.40 18.77 4.75
CA ARG A 85 -35.82 17.41 4.69
C ARG A 85 -34.34 17.41 4.35
N SER A 86 -33.90 18.29 3.46
CA SER A 86 -32.47 18.44 3.12
C SER A 86 -31.67 18.96 4.32
N SER A 87 -32.22 19.91 5.08
CA SER A 87 -31.61 20.41 6.31
C SER A 87 -31.52 19.34 7.41
N GLU A 88 -32.58 18.55 7.59
CA GLU A 88 -32.60 17.43 8.54
C GLU A 88 -31.57 16.35 8.16
N LEU A 89 -31.52 15.95 6.88
CA LEU A 89 -30.53 15.00 6.37
C LEU A 89 -29.09 15.49 6.57
N LEU A 90 -28.83 16.78 6.35
CA LEU A 90 -27.50 17.38 6.61
C LEU A 90 -27.14 17.33 8.09
N ALA A 91 -28.09 17.65 8.98
CA ALA A 91 -27.89 17.60 10.42
C ALA A 91 -27.62 16.17 10.91
N ASP A 92 -28.38 15.20 10.41
CA ASP A 92 -28.21 13.78 10.72
C ASP A 92 -26.89 13.23 10.17
N MET A 93 -26.50 13.58 8.95
CA MET A 93 -25.21 13.19 8.38
C MET A 93 -24.05 13.71 9.23
N ARG A 94 -24.09 14.98 9.66
CA ARG A 94 -23.11 15.54 10.61
C ARG A 94 -23.15 14.85 11.98
N ARG A 95 -24.32 14.42 12.46
CA ARG A 95 -24.47 13.68 13.72
C ARG A 95 -23.78 12.31 13.62
N VAL A 96 -24.09 11.56 12.58
CA VAL A 96 -23.52 10.24 12.29
C VAL A 96 -22.02 10.34 12.07
N GLU A 97 -21.53 11.35 11.36
CA GLU A 97 -20.09 11.56 11.15
C GLU A 97 -19.34 11.78 12.47
N ARG A 98 -19.88 12.61 13.38
CA ARG A 98 -19.31 12.79 14.72
C ARG A 98 -19.34 11.51 15.55
N GLU A 99 -20.43 10.75 15.46
CA GLU A 99 -20.56 9.46 16.16
C GLU A 99 -19.56 8.42 15.60
N ASN A 100 -19.41 8.36 14.29
CA ASN A 100 -18.43 7.50 13.62
C ASN A 100 -17.00 7.86 14.06
N GLN A 101 -16.67 9.16 14.14
CA GLN A 101 -15.38 9.60 14.63
C GLN A 101 -15.14 9.21 16.10
N LYS A 102 -16.17 9.24 16.96
CA LYS A 102 -16.09 8.74 18.34
C LYS A 102 -15.91 7.22 18.38
N ASN A 103 -16.66 6.48 17.57
CA ASN A 103 -16.58 5.02 17.48
C ASN A 103 -15.21 4.57 16.96
N LYS A 104 -14.63 5.26 15.97
CA LYS A 104 -13.27 5.04 15.49
C LYS A 104 -12.25 5.22 16.62
N LYS A 105 -12.29 6.34 17.34
CA LYS A 105 -11.41 6.59 18.50
C LYS A 105 -11.56 5.52 19.60
N ARG A 106 -12.80 5.08 19.86
CA ARG A 106 -13.08 3.99 20.81
C ARG A 106 -12.50 2.67 20.33
N GLY A 107 -12.61 2.37 19.03
CA GLY A 107 -12.01 1.20 18.40
C GLY A 107 -10.50 1.18 18.56
N ASP A 108 -9.83 2.30 18.26
CA ASP A 108 -8.38 2.45 18.42
C ASP A 108 -7.94 2.27 19.88
N ALA A 109 -8.70 2.83 20.83
CA ALA A 109 -8.44 2.69 22.26
C ALA A 109 -8.58 1.23 22.73
N LEU A 110 -9.66 0.55 22.34
CA LEU A 110 -9.89 -0.87 22.67
C LEU A 110 -8.83 -1.77 22.04
N GLN A 111 -8.39 -1.48 20.81
CA GLN A 111 -7.33 -2.22 20.16
C GLN A 111 -6.00 -2.07 20.91
N LYS A 112 -5.66 -0.84 21.33
CA LYS A 112 -4.48 -0.58 22.16
C LYS A 112 -4.54 -1.28 23.52
N GLU A 113 -5.71 -1.28 24.17
CA GLU A 113 -5.94 -2.00 25.43
C GLU A 113 -5.79 -3.51 25.25
N LYS A 114 -6.35 -4.07 24.18
CA LYS A 114 -6.20 -5.49 23.85
C LYS A 114 -4.73 -5.88 23.65
N ASP A 115 -3.96 -5.06 22.95
CA ASP A 115 -2.52 -5.29 22.76
C ASP A 115 -1.75 -5.19 24.08
N ALA A 116 -2.06 -4.21 24.93
CA ALA A 116 -1.50 -4.09 26.27
C ALA A 116 -1.80 -5.35 27.12
N ASN A 117 -3.07 -5.75 27.18
CA ASN A 117 -3.53 -6.95 27.92
C ASN A 117 -2.86 -8.22 27.40
N ARG A 118 -2.65 -8.35 26.08
CA ARG A 118 -1.91 -9.47 25.48
C ARG A 118 -0.46 -9.52 25.95
N THR A 119 0.23 -8.38 25.99
CA THR A 119 1.61 -8.32 26.49
C THR A 119 1.70 -8.60 27.99
N GLU A 120 0.74 -8.13 28.78
CA GLU A 120 0.66 -8.42 30.22
C GLU A 120 0.40 -9.90 30.46
N LEU A 121 -0.55 -10.51 29.74
CA LEU A 121 -0.83 -11.94 29.82
C LEU A 121 0.42 -12.77 29.51
N SER A 122 1.17 -12.41 28.47
CA SER A 122 2.43 -13.10 28.12
C SER A 122 3.47 -13.02 29.25
N LYS A 123 3.60 -11.85 29.91
CA LYS A 123 4.47 -11.68 31.09
C LYS A 123 4.00 -12.54 32.26
N THR A 124 2.70 -12.54 32.54
CA THR A 124 2.08 -13.32 33.63
C THR A 124 2.28 -14.82 33.42
N VAL A 125 2.08 -15.31 32.20
CA VAL A 125 2.37 -16.72 31.84
C VAL A 125 3.85 -17.04 32.07
N GLY A 126 4.77 -16.18 31.61
CA GLY A 126 6.20 -16.38 31.83
C GLY A 126 6.61 -16.38 33.31
N LEU A 127 5.99 -15.55 34.15
CA LEU A 127 6.19 -15.56 35.60
C LEU A 127 5.63 -16.83 36.24
N LYS A 128 4.44 -17.27 35.83
CA LYS A 128 3.82 -18.52 36.28
C LYS A 128 4.73 -19.72 35.97
N GLU A 129 5.26 -19.82 34.76
CA GLU A 129 6.18 -20.90 34.38
C GLU A 129 7.48 -20.91 35.21
N LYS A 130 8.03 -19.73 35.52
CA LYS A 130 9.20 -19.61 36.41
C LYS A 130 8.88 -20.07 37.83
N LEU A 131 7.73 -19.66 38.38
CA LEU A 131 7.27 -20.10 39.69
C LEU A 131 7.03 -21.61 39.74
N GLU A 132 6.39 -22.18 38.73
CA GLU A 132 6.17 -23.64 38.65
C GLU A 132 7.49 -24.42 38.61
N LYS A 133 8.50 -23.92 37.89
CA LYS A 133 9.85 -24.51 37.88
C LYS A 133 10.48 -24.46 39.27
N LEU A 134 10.45 -23.30 39.92
CA LEU A 134 11.00 -23.12 41.26
C LEU A 134 10.29 -24.03 42.28
N CYS A 135 8.96 -24.13 42.24
CA CYS A 135 8.19 -25.02 43.10
C CYS A 135 8.56 -26.49 42.88
N ARG A 136 8.73 -26.93 41.62
CA ARG A 136 9.16 -28.30 41.31
C ARG A 136 10.58 -28.59 41.79
N GLU A 137 11.50 -27.64 41.65
CA GLU A 137 12.88 -27.77 42.16
C GLU A 137 12.91 -27.83 43.68
N LEU A 138 12.21 -26.91 44.35
CA LEU A 138 12.09 -26.90 45.81
C LEU A 138 11.50 -28.23 46.33
N GLN A 139 10.51 -28.79 45.65
CA GLN A 139 9.92 -30.07 46.02
C GLN A 139 10.89 -31.24 45.80
N ARG A 140 11.71 -31.22 44.75
CA ARG A 140 12.78 -32.22 44.54
C ARG A 140 13.83 -32.13 45.63
N ASP A 141 14.29 -30.93 45.96
CA ASP A 141 15.31 -30.71 46.99
C ASP A 141 14.79 -31.12 48.38
N ASN A 142 13.53 -30.79 48.71
CA ASN A 142 12.92 -31.23 49.95
C ASN A 142 12.86 -32.76 50.07
N ASN A 143 12.46 -33.46 48.99
CA ASN A 143 12.47 -34.92 48.94
C ASN A 143 13.89 -35.49 49.06
N LYS A 144 14.88 -34.84 48.42
CA LYS A 144 16.29 -35.23 48.52
C LYS A 144 16.78 -35.12 49.96
N TYR A 145 16.57 -33.98 50.63
CA TYR A 145 16.97 -33.79 52.02
C TYR A 145 16.24 -34.73 52.98
N LYS A 146 14.95 -35.01 52.73
CA LYS A 146 14.20 -35.99 53.51
C LYS A 146 14.81 -37.39 53.41
N ASN A 147 15.22 -37.80 52.20
CA ASN A 147 15.87 -39.08 51.97
C ASN A 147 17.27 -39.13 52.59
N GLU A 148 18.09 -38.09 52.42
CA GLU A 148 19.41 -37.99 53.03
C GLU A 148 19.35 -38.04 54.56
N ASN A 149 18.41 -37.31 55.16
CA ASN A 149 18.21 -37.32 56.61
C ASN A 149 17.78 -38.71 57.11
N LYS A 150 16.90 -39.40 56.36
CA LYS A 150 16.53 -40.79 56.68
C LYS A 150 17.74 -41.73 56.62
N THR A 151 18.54 -41.64 55.54
CA THR A 151 19.77 -42.44 55.41
C THR A 151 20.76 -42.15 56.53
N LEU A 152 20.94 -40.89 56.93
CA LEU A 152 21.80 -40.52 58.05
C LEU A 152 21.28 -41.11 59.37
N GLN A 153 19.97 -41.07 59.63
CA GLN A 153 19.38 -41.69 60.81
C GLN A 153 19.57 -43.22 60.82
N ASP A 154 19.37 -43.88 59.69
CA ASP A 154 19.55 -45.33 59.56
C ASP A 154 21.02 -45.71 59.78
N ASN A 155 21.96 -44.93 59.23
CA ASN A 155 23.40 -45.12 59.45
C ASN A 155 23.79 -44.90 60.91
N LEU A 156 23.26 -43.86 61.57
CA LEU A 156 23.51 -43.62 62.99
C LEU A 156 23.02 -44.77 63.86
N LYS A 157 21.81 -45.29 63.60
CA LYS A 157 21.28 -46.46 64.32
C LYS A 157 22.16 -47.69 64.11
N HIS A 158 22.50 -47.99 62.86
CA HIS A 158 23.37 -49.12 62.54
C HIS A 158 24.74 -49.01 63.22
N ASN A 159 25.36 -47.83 63.17
CA ASN A 159 26.66 -47.59 63.79
C ASN A 159 26.57 -47.69 65.32
N ASN A 160 25.50 -47.18 65.94
CA ASN A 160 25.30 -47.29 67.38
C ASN A 160 25.14 -48.76 67.80
N SER A 161 24.32 -49.54 67.09
CA SER A 161 24.21 -50.99 67.32
C SER A 161 25.54 -51.71 67.12
N ALA A 162 26.31 -51.36 66.10
CA ALA A 162 27.64 -51.93 65.88
C ALA A 162 28.64 -51.57 66.98
N TYR A 163 28.55 -50.36 67.57
CA TYR A 163 29.35 -49.98 68.74
C TYR A 163 28.90 -50.74 69.99
N ASP A 164 27.59 -50.85 70.22
CA ASP A 164 27.04 -51.62 71.34
C ASP A 164 27.48 -53.09 71.27
N GLU A 165 27.45 -53.70 70.08
CA GLU A 165 27.96 -55.05 69.85
C GLU A 165 29.46 -55.17 70.12
N LYS A 166 30.28 -54.22 69.63
CA LYS A 166 31.73 -54.19 69.91
C LYS A 166 32.02 -54.00 71.39
N HIS A 167 31.25 -53.15 72.07
CA HIS A 167 31.40 -52.92 73.51
C HIS A 167 31.00 -54.17 74.30
N ALA A 168 29.90 -54.82 73.95
CA ALA A 168 29.48 -56.09 74.54
C ALA A 168 30.55 -57.19 74.33
N ALA A 169 31.09 -57.30 73.11
CA ALA A 169 32.16 -58.24 72.80
C ALA A 169 33.44 -57.94 73.59
N LEU A 170 33.81 -56.67 73.75
CA LEU A 170 34.95 -56.26 74.56
C LEU A 170 34.73 -56.59 76.05
N LEU A 171 33.55 -56.30 76.59
CA LEU A 171 33.20 -56.63 77.97
C LEU A 171 33.25 -58.14 78.20
N ALA A 172 32.66 -58.94 77.30
CA ALA A 172 32.73 -60.40 77.37
C ALA A 172 34.18 -60.92 77.31
N LYS A 173 35.02 -60.29 76.49
CA LYS A 173 36.45 -60.63 76.43
C LYS A 173 37.19 -60.25 77.72
N LEU A 174 36.91 -59.08 78.29
CA LEU A 174 37.49 -58.64 79.57
C LEU A 174 37.04 -59.55 80.71
N GLU A 175 35.77 -59.97 80.72
CA GLU A 175 35.23 -60.96 81.65
C GLU A 175 35.96 -62.30 81.50
N GLY A 176 36.16 -62.78 80.26
CA GLY A 176 36.96 -63.98 80.00
C GLY A 176 38.43 -63.86 80.44
N ILE A 177 39.07 -62.71 80.24
CA ILE A 177 40.44 -62.44 80.74
C ILE A 177 40.46 -62.40 82.26
N GLN A 178 39.44 -61.80 82.90
CA GLN A 178 39.34 -61.75 84.36
C GLN A 178 39.10 -63.16 84.93
N GLU A 179 38.27 -63.98 84.28
CA GLU A 179 38.07 -65.39 84.61
C GLU A 179 39.37 -66.20 84.44
N GLU A 180 40.14 -65.94 83.38
CA GLU A 180 41.47 -66.53 83.15
C GLU A 180 42.52 -66.01 84.15
N LYS A 181 42.42 -64.76 84.64
CA LYS A 181 43.28 -64.22 85.71
C LYS A 181 42.95 -64.83 87.07
N ASP A 182 41.65 -65.02 87.35
CA ASP A 182 41.15 -65.61 88.58
C ASP A 182 41.35 -67.15 88.59
N HIS A 183 41.44 -67.77 87.40
CA HIS A 183 41.77 -69.19 87.16
C HIS A 183 42.93 -69.36 86.17
N PRO A 184 44.16 -68.96 86.53
CA PRO A 184 45.29 -68.90 85.60
C PRO A 184 45.71 -70.30 85.15
N ARG A 185 45.39 -70.64 83.90
CA ARG A 185 46.08 -71.72 83.19
C ARG A 185 47.48 -71.22 82.88
N LYS A 186 48.49 -71.77 83.56
CA LYS A 186 49.90 -71.52 83.24
C LYS A 186 50.18 -71.93 81.80
N GLN A 187 50.11 -70.99 80.87
CA GLN A 187 50.71 -71.11 79.56
C GLN A 187 51.86 -70.11 79.49
N VAL A 188 53.05 -70.61 79.79
CA VAL A 188 54.30 -69.91 79.48
C VAL A 188 54.51 -70.07 77.98
N VAL A 189 54.10 -69.07 77.20
CA VAL A 189 54.46 -69.00 75.77
C VAL A 189 55.82 -68.33 75.68
N ASP A 190 56.87 -69.14 75.69
CA ASP A 190 58.17 -68.71 75.18
C ASP A 190 58.06 -68.71 73.64
N MET A 191 57.71 -67.56 73.07
CA MET A 191 57.61 -67.42 71.62
C MET A 191 59.01 -67.39 71.04
N SER A 192 59.43 -68.51 70.43
CA SER A 192 60.72 -68.59 69.77
C SER A 192 60.85 -67.47 68.73
N VAL A 193 62.04 -66.88 68.63
CA VAL A 193 62.36 -65.79 67.71
C VAL A 193 61.91 -66.10 66.27
N ASP A 194 61.97 -67.36 65.83
CA ASP A 194 61.48 -67.83 64.52
C ASP A 194 59.98 -67.53 64.28
N THR A 195 59.15 -67.72 65.31
CA THR A 195 57.70 -67.51 65.20
C THR A 195 57.37 -66.02 65.11
N LEU A 196 58.12 -65.17 65.82
CA LEU A 196 58.01 -63.71 65.72
C LEU A 196 58.37 -63.23 64.29
N PHE A 197 59.44 -63.78 63.71
CA PHE A 197 59.84 -63.48 62.33
C PHE A 197 58.77 -63.91 61.31
N ARG A 198 58.24 -65.14 61.43
CA ARG A 198 57.15 -65.62 60.56
C ARG A 198 55.92 -64.71 60.60
N ASN A 199 55.50 -64.29 61.79
CA ASN A 199 54.37 -63.39 61.95
C ASN A 199 54.66 -62.00 61.35
N ARG A 200 55.90 -61.51 61.46
CA ARG A 200 56.29 -60.22 60.88
C ARG A 200 56.31 -60.27 59.34
N PHE A 201 56.83 -61.34 58.74
CA PHE A 201 56.78 -61.53 57.29
C PHE A 201 55.35 -61.68 56.77
N LYS A 202 54.51 -62.44 57.46
CA LYS A 202 53.09 -62.57 57.11
C LYS A 202 52.38 -61.22 57.14
N SER A 203 52.60 -60.43 58.21
CA SER A 203 52.05 -59.07 58.32
C SER A 203 52.55 -58.14 57.21
N PHE A 204 53.82 -58.25 56.79
CA PHE A 204 54.31 -57.49 55.65
C PHE A 204 53.61 -57.89 54.35
N ILE A 205 53.45 -59.18 54.07
CA ILE A 205 52.74 -59.66 52.88
C ILE A 205 51.31 -59.11 52.86
N GLU A 206 50.58 -59.24 53.97
CA GLU A 206 49.20 -58.72 54.10
C GLU A 206 49.13 -57.19 53.89
N GLN A 207 50.13 -56.44 54.38
CA GLN A 207 50.22 -54.98 54.14
C GLN A 207 50.46 -54.64 52.66
N TYR A 208 51.28 -55.42 51.97
CA TYR A 208 51.53 -55.23 50.53
C TYR A 208 50.29 -55.55 49.70
N GLU A 209 49.60 -56.67 49.99
CA GLU A 209 48.35 -57.04 49.34
C GLU A 209 47.25 -55.98 49.56
N LEU A 210 47.13 -55.45 50.79
CA LEU A 210 46.17 -54.39 51.09
C LEU A 210 46.49 -53.08 50.35
N ARG A 211 47.78 -52.73 50.24
CA ARG A 211 48.23 -51.58 49.46
C ARG A 211 47.92 -51.76 47.98
N GLU A 212 48.17 -52.94 47.42
CA GLU A 212 47.90 -53.25 46.02
C GLU A 212 46.40 -53.19 45.72
N LEU A 213 45.55 -53.73 46.61
CA LEU A 213 44.10 -53.60 46.51
C LEU A 213 43.64 -52.14 46.56
N HIS A 214 44.25 -51.33 47.44
CA HIS A 214 43.96 -49.89 47.51
C HIS A 214 44.31 -49.18 46.20
N PHE A 215 45.47 -49.47 45.60
CA PHE A 215 45.84 -48.89 44.31
C PHE A 215 44.89 -49.29 43.18
N HIS A 216 44.46 -50.56 43.13
CA HIS A 216 43.45 -51.00 42.16
C HIS A 216 42.11 -50.27 42.35
N SER A 217 41.68 -50.08 43.60
CA SER A 217 40.47 -49.31 43.90
C SER A 217 40.61 -47.85 43.46
N LEU A 218 41.74 -47.22 43.74
CA LEU A 218 42.01 -45.83 43.38
C LEU A 218 42.04 -45.65 41.86
N MET A 219 42.69 -46.55 41.13
CA MET A 219 42.72 -46.54 39.67
C MET A 219 41.32 -46.65 39.08
N ARG A 220 40.49 -47.57 39.59
CA ARG A 220 39.10 -47.71 39.18
C ARG A 220 38.29 -46.42 39.44
N THR A 221 38.49 -45.76 40.58
CA THR A 221 37.85 -44.46 40.85
C THR A 221 38.27 -43.40 39.84
N LYS A 222 39.57 -43.33 39.49
CA LYS A 222 40.07 -42.39 38.48
C LYS A 222 39.56 -42.67 37.08
N GLU A 223 39.47 -43.94 36.68
CA GLU A 223 38.85 -44.34 35.42
C GLU A 223 37.38 -43.90 35.35
N LEU A 224 36.62 -44.09 36.42
CA LEU A 224 35.23 -43.65 36.51
C LEU A 224 35.09 -42.12 36.48
N GLU A 225 35.97 -41.38 37.16
CA GLU A 225 36.01 -39.91 37.10
C GLU A 225 36.26 -39.42 35.67
N VAL A 226 37.20 -40.04 34.94
CA VAL A 226 37.48 -39.70 33.54
C VAL A 226 36.27 -39.98 32.66
N GLN A 227 35.66 -41.17 32.77
CA GLN A 227 34.46 -41.52 32.00
C GLN A 227 33.29 -40.57 32.28
N TYR A 228 33.08 -40.20 33.54
CA TYR A 228 32.04 -39.24 33.93
C TYR A 228 32.27 -37.87 33.27
N ASN A 229 33.49 -37.34 33.33
CA ASN A 229 33.82 -36.05 32.74
C ASN A 229 33.71 -36.08 31.21
N MET A 230 34.12 -37.18 30.56
CA MET A 230 33.95 -37.38 29.12
C MET A 230 32.46 -37.39 28.73
N ALA A 231 31.63 -38.17 29.43
CA ALA A 231 30.19 -38.23 29.17
C ALA A 231 29.50 -36.87 29.39
N ARG A 232 29.92 -36.13 30.43
CA ARG A 232 29.44 -34.77 30.68
C ARG A 232 29.84 -33.81 29.55
N TYR A 233 31.08 -33.86 29.09
CA TYR A 233 31.55 -33.05 27.97
C TYR A 233 30.79 -33.37 26.66
N GLU A 234 30.60 -34.65 26.33
CA GLU A 234 29.83 -35.05 25.15
C GLU A 234 28.38 -34.57 25.19
N ARG A 235 27.76 -34.60 26.38
CA ARG A 235 26.41 -34.07 26.57
C ARG A 235 26.34 -32.58 26.30
N GLU A 236 27.25 -31.79 26.87
CA GLU A 236 27.30 -30.34 26.66
C GLU A 236 27.60 -29.99 25.21
N LYS A 237 28.54 -30.71 24.57
CA LYS A 237 28.86 -30.55 23.16
C LYS A 237 27.62 -30.78 22.28
N LYS A 238 26.86 -31.86 22.52
CA LYS A 238 25.62 -32.15 21.77
C LYS A 238 24.56 -31.06 21.97
N LEU A 239 24.43 -30.53 23.19
CA LEU A 239 23.49 -29.42 23.48
C LEU A 239 23.91 -28.14 22.74
N ALA A 240 25.19 -27.79 22.76
CA ALA A 240 25.72 -26.64 22.05
C ALA A 240 25.56 -26.77 20.52
N GLU A 241 25.81 -27.94 19.94
CA GLU A 241 25.61 -28.21 18.52
C GLU A 241 24.13 -28.12 18.11
N ALA A 242 23.22 -28.62 18.96
CA ALA A 242 21.79 -28.51 18.74
C ALA A 242 21.31 -27.06 18.81
N GLU A 243 21.80 -26.28 19.78
CA GLU A 243 21.47 -24.86 19.90
C GLU A 243 22.04 -24.05 18.73
N ALA A 244 23.28 -24.30 18.32
CA ALA A 244 23.89 -23.66 17.16
C ALA A 244 23.10 -23.94 15.86
N THR A 245 22.57 -25.17 15.72
CA THR A 245 21.71 -25.53 14.59
C THR A 245 20.38 -24.79 14.64
N ARG A 246 19.76 -24.68 15.83
CA ARG A 246 18.52 -23.93 16.02
C ARG A 246 18.73 -22.44 15.71
N ALA A 247 19.82 -21.85 16.20
CA ALA A 247 20.19 -20.46 15.94
C ALA A 247 20.36 -20.18 14.44
N ARG A 248 21.09 -21.04 13.71
CA ARG A 248 21.22 -20.92 12.23
C ARG A 248 19.88 -20.99 11.51
N ASN A 249 19.00 -21.91 11.93
CA ASN A 249 17.67 -22.03 11.32
C ASN A 249 16.82 -20.76 11.56
N LEU A 250 16.85 -20.21 12.77
CA LEU A 250 16.15 -18.96 13.10
C LEU A 250 16.74 -17.78 12.32
N GLN A 251 18.07 -17.70 12.20
CA GLN A 251 18.74 -16.67 11.41
C GLN A 251 18.31 -16.70 9.93
N ASN A 252 18.25 -17.90 9.33
CA ASN A 252 17.78 -18.06 7.96
C ASN A 252 16.30 -17.68 7.79
N GLN A 253 15.46 -17.98 8.80
CA GLN A 253 14.05 -17.60 8.79
C GLN A 253 13.88 -16.08 8.85
N VAL A 254 14.59 -15.40 9.76
CA VAL A 254 14.59 -13.93 9.86
C VAL A 254 15.07 -13.31 8.54
N GLN A 255 16.17 -13.81 7.97
CA GLN A 255 16.69 -13.31 6.69
C GLN A 255 15.67 -13.47 5.56
N THR A 256 14.93 -14.59 5.54
CA THR A 256 13.86 -14.81 4.54
C THR A 256 12.74 -13.79 4.72
N PHE A 257 12.27 -13.56 5.96
CA PHE A 257 11.24 -12.57 6.23
C PHE A 257 11.68 -11.14 5.89
N THR A 258 12.90 -10.75 6.22
CA THR A 258 13.46 -9.45 5.85
C THR A 258 13.51 -9.25 4.34
N LYS A 259 13.88 -10.30 3.59
CA LYS A 259 13.86 -10.25 2.11
C LYS A 259 12.44 -10.07 1.58
N THR A 260 11.48 -10.86 2.07
CA THR A 260 10.07 -10.74 1.64
C THR A 260 9.46 -9.39 2.00
N GLU A 261 9.78 -8.84 3.17
CA GLU A 261 9.33 -7.51 3.58
C GLU A 261 9.88 -6.42 2.65
N THR A 262 11.17 -6.50 2.32
CA THR A 262 11.82 -5.56 1.40
C THR A 262 11.14 -5.60 0.02
N GLU A 263 10.82 -6.79 -0.47
CA GLU A 263 10.13 -6.97 -1.75
C GLU A 263 8.70 -6.39 -1.73
N LEU A 264 7.95 -6.61 -0.65
CA LEU A 264 6.61 -6.04 -0.49
C LEU A 264 6.66 -4.50 -0.37
N ARG A 265 7.64 -3.93 0.33
CA ARG A 265 7.86 -2.48 0.39
C ARG A 265 8.17 -1.91 -1.00
N ASN A 266 8.99 -2.60 -1.78
CA ASN A 266 9.29 -2.19 -3.16
C ASN A 266 8.04 -2.23 -4.05
N GLN A 267 7.22 -3.28 -3.94
CA GLN A 267 5.94 -3.34 -4.66
C GLN A 267 5.00 -2.21 -4.25
N LEU A 268 4.90 -1.90 -2.96
CA LEU A 268 4.10 -0.78 -2.46
C LEU A 268 4.56 0.55 -3.07
N ASN A 269 5.87 0.81 -3.08
CA ASN A 269 6.43 2.02 -3.70
C ASN A 269 6.08 2.11 -5.19
N VAL A 270 6.19 1.00 -5.93
CA VAL A 270 5.78 0.95 -7.35
C VAL A 270 4.29 1.27 -7.52
N TYR A 271 3.41 0.79 -6.62
CA TYR A 271 2.00 1.14 -6.67
C TYR A 271 1.76 2.61 -6.35
N VAL A 272 2.46 3.18 -5.37
CA VAL A 272 2.39 4.62 -5.05
C VAL A 272 2.78 5.45 -6.28
N ASP A 273 3.85 5.09 -6.97
CA ASP A 273 4.28 5.81 -8.19
C ASP A 273 3.26 5.66 -9.33
N LYS A 274 2.65 4.49 -9.50
CA LYS A 274 1.55 4.29 -10.46
C LYS A 274 0.32 5.14 -10.13
N PHE A 275 -0.02 5.27 -8.85
CA PHE A 275 -1.13 6.14 -8.41
C PHE A 275 -0.84 7.60 -8.73
N LYS A 276 0.37 8.09 -8.43
CA LYS A 276 0.81 9.43 -8.81
C LYS A 276 0.71 9.65 -10.33
N GLN A 277 1.14 8.68 -11.13
CA GLN A 277 1.04 8.78 -12.58
C GLN A 277 -0.42 8.90 -13.07
N VAL A 278 -1.36 8.16 -12.46
CA VAL A 278 -2.79 8.27 -12.79
C VAL A 278 -3.34 9.62 -12.36
N GLU A 279 -2.98 10.09 -11.17
CA GLU A 279 -3.35 11.42 -10.66
C GLU A 279 -2.84 12.54 -11.59
N ASP A 280 -1.57 12.50 -11.99
CA ASP A 280 -0.96 13.45 -12.93
C ASP A 280 -1.67 13.42 -14.29
N THR A 281 -1.99 12.22 -14.81
CA THR A 281 -2.72 12.08 -16.08
C THR A 281 -4.13 12.68 -15.97
N LEU A 282 -4.80 12.46 -14.84
CA LEU A 282 -6.13 12.97 -14.59
C LEU A 282 -6.11 14.51 -14.46
N ASN A 283 -5.14 15.06 -13.75
CA ASN A 283 -4.94 16.50 -13.63
C ASN A 283 -4.65 17.15 -15.00
N ASN A 284 -3.70 16.59 -15.77
CA ASN A 284 -3.43 17.04 -17.14
C ASN A 284 -4.68 16.98 -18.03
N SER A 285 -5.50 15.92 -17.88
CA SER A 285 -6.75 15.81 -18.66
C SER A 285 -7.79 16.85 -18.25
N ASN A 286 -7.89 17.17 -16.96
CA ASN A 286 -8.79 18.22 -16.46
C ASN A 286 -8.37 19.59 -16.99
N ASP A 287 -7.08 19.89 -17.01
CA ASP A 287 -6.57 21.15 -17.59
C ASP A 287 -6.91 21.25 -19.07
N LEU A 288 -6.75 20.16 -19.82
CA LEU A 288 -7.14 20.11 -21.24
C LEU A 288 -8.64 20.29 -21.45
N PHE A 289 -9.48 19.75 -20.55
CA PHE A 289 -10.92 20.00 -20.60
C PHE A 289 -11.26 21.47 -20.33
N LEU A 290 -10.56 22.12 -19.39
CA LEU A 290 -10.74 23.54 -19.11
C LEU A 290 -10.32 24.40 -20.30
N THR A 291 -9.21 24.08 -20.97
CA THR A 291 -8.79 24.80 -22.19
C THR A 291 -9.81 24.63 -23.32
N PHE A 292 -10.27 23.40 -23.58
CA PHE A 292 -11.30 23.18 -24.61
C PHE A 292 -12.61 23.90 -24.29
N ARG A 293 -13.01 23.94 -23.03
CA ARG A 293 -14.20 24.68 -22.61
C ARG A 293 -14.04 26.18 -22.90
N LYS A 294 -12.89 26.75 -22.56
CA LYS A 294 -12.55 28.16 -22.85
C LYS A 294 -12.55 28.44 -24.35
N GLU A 295 -11.91 27.58 -25.14
CA GLU A 295 -11.89 27.69 -26.61
C GLU A 295 -13.30 27.60 -27.22
N MET A 296 -14.16 26.71 -26.73
CA MET A 296 -15.55 26.60 -27.17
C MET A 296 -16.38 27.85 -26.83
N GLU A 297 -16.16 28.44 -25.65
CA GLU A 297 -16.80 29.69 -25.25
C GLU A 297 -16.35 30.85 -26.13
N ASP A 298 -15.05 30.95 -26.42
CA ASP A 298 -14.50 32.01 -27.27
C ASP A 298 -14.91 31.84 -28.73
N MET A 299 -14.97 30.61 -29.23
CA MET A 299 -15.57 30.30 -30.53
C MET A 299 -17.04 30.69 -30.59
N SER A 300 -17.84 30.39 -29.56
CA SER A 300 -19.24 30.81 -29.49
C SER A 300 -19.39 32.34 -29.48
N LYS A 301 -18.53 33.07 -28.75
CA LYS A 301 -18.50 34.53 -28.77
C LYS A 301 -18.14 35.06 -30.16
N LYS A 302 -17.12 34.46 -30.81
CA LYS A 302 -16.69 34.83 -32.17
C LYS A 302 -17.81 34.61 -33.20
N THR A 303 -18.50 33.48 -33.15
CA THR A 303 -19.66 33.19 -34.01
C THR A 303 -20.74 34.25 -33.84
N LYS A 304 -21.12 34.59 -32.60
CA LYS A 304 -22.11 35.66 -32.33
C LYS A 304 -21.68 37.03 -32.85
N ARG A 305 -20.38 37.38 -32.78
CA ARG A 305 -19.85 38.63 -33.33
C ARG A 305 -19.96 38.65 -34.86
N LEU A 306 -19.53 37.58 -35.52
CA LEU A 306 -19.60 37.45 -36.97
C LEU A 306 -21.05 37.44 -37.47
N GLU A 307 -21.99 36.82 -36.75
CA GLU A 307 -23.42 36.87 -37.07
C GLU A 307 -23.96 38.31 -37.05
N LYS A 308 -23.63 39.08 -36.00
CA LYS A 308 -24.02 40.50 -35.89
C LYS A 308 -23.41 41.37 -36.99
N GLU A 309 -22.13 41.15 -37.31
CA GLU A 309 -21.44 41.86 -38.38
C GLU A 309 -22.07 41.54 -39.75
N ASN A 310 -22.36 40.26 -40.01
CA ASN A 310 -22.99 39.81 -41.25
C ASN A 310 -24.41 40.40 -41.40
N GLU A 311 -25.19 40.41 -40.33
CA GLU A 311 -26.51 41.05 -40.33
C GLU A 311 -26.42 42.56 -40.60
N THR A 312 -25.41 43.22 -40.03
CA THR A 312 -25.14 44.66 -40.27
C THR A 312 -24.74 44.92 -41.72
N MET A 313 -23.86 44.08 -42.29
CA MET A 313 -23.47 44.16 -43.69
C MET A 313 -24.65 43.91 -44.62
N LYS A 314 -25.54 42.98 -44.28
CA LYS A 314 -26.78 42.74 -45.02
C LYS A 314 -27.69 43.98 -44.99
N ARG A 315 -27.91 44.60 -43.83
CA ARG A 315 -28.68 45.87 -43.72
C ARG A 315 -28.05 47.00 -44.54
N LYS A 316 -26.71 47.15 -44.50
CA LYS A 316 -25.99 48.15 -45.33
C LYS A 316 -26.17 47.87 -46.82
N HIS A 317 -26.09 46.62 -47.23
CA HIS A 317 -26.29 46.21 -48.62
C HIS A 317 -27.72 46.50 -49.08
N GLU A 318 -28.74 46.15 -48.28
CA GLU A 318 -30.15 46.44 -48.55
C GLU A 318 -30.40 47.96 -48.64
N ALA A 319 -29.84 48.75 -47.73
CA ALA A 319 -29.94 50.22 -47.75
C ALA A 319 -29.27 50.82 -49.00
N THR A 320 -28.10 50.31 -49.40
CA THR A 320 -27.40 50.77 -50.60
C THR A 320 -28.20 50.43 -51.86
N ASN A 321 -28.71 49.20 -51.97
CA ASN A 321 -29.58 48.80 -53.08
C ASN A 321 -30.85 49.68 -53.16
N ALA A 322 -31.48 49.97 -52.02
CA ALA A 322 -32.64 50.87 -51.97
C ALA A 322 -32.30 52.30 -52.45
N ASN A 323 -31.13 52.84 -52.06
CA ASN A 323 -30.67 54.14 -52.54
C ASN A 323 -30.36 54.13 -54.04
N ILE A 324 -29.74 53.08 -54.57
CA ILE A 324 -29.49 52.93 -56.01
C ILE A 324 -30.80 52.90 -56.80
N ILE A 325 -31.81 52.17 -56.33
CA ILE A 325 -33.14 52.14 -56.95
C ILE A 325 -33.74 53.54 -56.96
N ARG A 326 -33.73 54.25 -55.82
CA ARG A 326 -34.25 55.62 -55.73
C ARG A 326 -33.54 56.58 -56.69
N MET A 327 -32.21 56.53 -56.77
CA MET A 327 -31.44 57.34 -57.74
C MET A 327 -31.78 56.98 -59.19
N ALA A 328 -32.02 55.70 -59.48
CA ALA A 328 -32.44 55.26 -60.81
C ALA A 328 -33.84 55.79 -61.18
N GLU A 329 -34.78 55.74 -60.24
CA GLU A 329 -36.13 56.31 -60.38
C GLU A 329 -36.07 57.83 -60.60
N GLU A 330 -35.32 58.56 -59.76
CA GLU A 330 -35.10 60.01 -59.92
C GLU A 330 -34.48 60.34 -61.28
N ARG A 331 -33.48 59.56 -61.73
CA ARG A 331 -32.86 59.73 -63.05
C ARG A 331 -33.85 59.48 -64.18
N GLU A 332 -34.73 58.49 -64.04
CA GLU A 332 -35.80 58.23 -65.01
C GLU A 332 -36.79 59.39 -65.08
N ASP A 333 -37.18 59.95 -63.94
CA ASP A 333 -38.05 61.12 -63.86
C ASP A 333 -37.41 62.36 -64.50
N TRP A 334 -36.12 62.61 -64.24
CA TRP A 334 -35.37 63.66 -64.93
C TRP A 334 -35.32 63.44 -66.43
N ARG A 335 -35.13 62.19 -66.89
CA ARG A 335 -35.14 61.84 -68.31
C ARG A 335 -36.50 62.10 -68.95
N LYS A 336 -37.60 61.78 -68.25
CA LYS A 336 -38.98 62.10 -68.69
C LYS A 336 -39.18 63.62 -68.80
N LYS A 337 -38.84 64.38 -67.75
CA LYS A 337 -38.94 65.86 -67.74
C LYS A 337 -38.10 66.49 -68.84
N ALA A 338 -36.88 66.02 -69.05
CA ALA A 338 -36.00 66.48 -70.12
C ALA A 338 -36.60 66.18 -71.51
N ALA A 339 -37.12 64.97 -71.74
CA ALA A 339 -37.79 64.62 -72.98
C ALA A 339 -39.04 65.48 -73.25
N GLU A 340 -39.83 65.79 -72.23
CA GLU A 340 -40.95 66.73 -72.34
C GLU A 340 -40.49 68.14 -72.69
N ALA A 341 -39.43 68.63 -72.04
CA ALA A 341 -38.84 69.94 -72.35
C ALA A 341 -38.32 70.00 -73.79
N THR A 342 -37.64 68.94 -74.26
CA THR A 342 -37.20 68.80 -75.65
C THR A 342 -38.38 68.83 -76.61
N LYS A 343 -39.47 68.07 -76.34
CA LYS A 343 -40.70 68.13 -77.14
C LYS A 343 -41.31 69.53 -77.18
N ARG A 344 -41.38 70.23 -76.04
CA ARG A 344 -41.86 71.62 -75.99
C ARG A 344 -40.96 72.55 -76.81
N ALA A 345 -39.65 72.39 -76.73
CA ALA A 345 -38.67 73.17 -77.49
C ALA A 345 -38.77 72.88 -79.01
N GLU A 346 -38.92 71.63 -79.42
CA GLU A 346 -39.16 71.25 -80.82
C GLU A 346 -40.47 71.86 -81.34
N LYS A 347 -41.54 71.84 -80.54
CA LYS A 347 -42.82 72.45 -80.89
C LYS A 347 -42.68 73.97 -81.06
N LEU A 348 -41.95 74.64 -80.17
CA LEU A 348 -41.62 76.06 -80.30
C LEU A 348 -40.76 76.34 -81.53
N ARG A 349 -39.74 75.54 -81.82
CA ARG A 349 -38.92 75.65 -83.04
C ARG A 349 -39.78 75.49 -84.28
N SER A 350 -40.67 74.50 -84.32
CA SER A 350 -41.61 74.29 -85.42
C SER A 350 -42.57 75.46 -85.61
N ILE A 351 -43.05 76.08 -84.52
CA ILE A 351 -43.86 77.31 -84.57
C ILE A 351 -43.03 78.49 -85.11
N ILE A 352 -41.78 78.66 -84.66
CA ILE A 352 -40.88 79.70 -85.15
C ILE A 352 -40.59 79.52 -86.65
N GLU A 353 -40.37 78.27 -87.09
CA GLU A 353 -40.16 77.93 -88.50
C GLU A 353 -41.41 78.18 -89.35
N GLN A 354 -42.60 77.83 -88.85
CA GLN A 354 -43.88 78.17 -89.47
C GLN A 354 -44.11 79.69 -89.54
N MET A 355 -43.79 80.44 -88.48
CA MET A 355 -43.87 81.90 -88.47
C MET A 355 -42.87 82.54 -89.45
N GLN A 356 -41.66 81.99 -89.58
CA GLN A 356 -40.66 82.42 -90.57
C GLN A 356 -41.12 82.15 -92.01
N GLN A 357 -41.86 81.06 -92.25
CA GLN A 357 -42.46 80.75 -93.55
C GLN A 357 -43.69 81.62 -93.89
N GLN A 358 -44.39 82.23 -92.91
CA GLN A 358 -45.61 83.02 -93.12
C GLN A 358 -45.44 84.56 -93.15
N GLY A 359 -44.22 85.09 -93.00
CA GLY A 359 -43.90 86.44 -93.50
C GLY A 359 -43.08 87.33 -92.56
N ARG A 360 -41.79 87.49 -92.90
CA ARG A 360 -41.06 88.77 -93.08
C ARG A 360 -39.60 88.45 -93.38
N LYS A 361 -39.11 88.92 -94.54
CA LYS A 361 -37.68 89.02 -94.83
C LYS A 361 -37.07 90.08 -93.90
N VAL A 362 -35.99 89.74 -93.18
CA VAL A 362 -35.07 90.69 -92.54
C VAL A 362 -33.63 90.22 -92.86
N PRO A 363 -32.70 91.16 -93.15
CA PRO A 363 -31.61 90.99 -94.12
C PRO A 363 -30.32 90.33 -93.56
N PRO A 364 -29.33 90.06 -94.44
CA PRO A 364 -28.11 89.34 -94.11
C PRO A 364 -27.03 90.26 -93.52
N GLY A 365 -26.26 89.73 -92.57
CA GLY A 365 -24.99 90.31 -92.15
C GLY A 365 -24.65 90.10 -90.67
N MET A 366 -24.14 88.92 -90.31
CA MET A 366 -22.78 88.70 -89.80
C MET A 366 -22.67 87.25 -89.34
N ALA A 367 -22.11 86.42 -90.20
CA ALA A 367 -21.71 85.06 -89.87
C ALA A 367 -20.25 85.05 -89.41
N ALA A 368 -19.96 84.09 -88.54
CA ALA A 368 -18.65 83.55 -88.16
C ALA A 368 -17.84 84.31 -87.09
N THR A 369 -17.81 83.72 -85.89
CA THR A 369 -16.60 83.03 -85.40
C THR A 369 -17.02 81.87 -84.50
N LEU A 370 -16.80 80.67 -85.04
CA LEU A 370 -16.89 79.35 -84.44
C LEU A 370 -15.65 79.09 -83.56
N GLU A 371 -15.85 78.35 -82.47
CA GLU A 371 -14.88 77.50 -81.74
C GLU A 371 -13.48 78.02 -81.38
N SER A 372 -13.14 77.97 -80.08
CA SER A 372 -11.88 77.33 -79.64
C SER A 372 -11.81 77.10 -78.12
N CYS A 373 -11.38 75.88 -77.74
CA CYS A 373 -10.70 75.43 -76.50
C CYS A 373 -11.44 75.59 -75.16
N TYR A 374 -11.87 74.53 -74.44
CA TYR A 374 -11.11 73.36 -73.95
C TYR A 374 -9.69 73.71 -73.47
N SER A 375 -9.54 73.85 -72.15
CA SER A 375 -8.39 73.44 -71.32
C SER A 375 -8.51 74.13 -69.96
N ASP A 376 -8.18 73.55 -68.81
CA ASP A 376 -7.76 72.21 -68.41
C ASP A 376 -7.64 72.26 -66.88
N SER A 377 -7.54 71.07 -66.28
CA SER A 377 -6.83 70.77 -65.04
C SER A 377 -7.54 70.85 -63.67
N ASN A 378 -7.76 69.63 -63.16
CA ASN A 378 -7.38 69.12 -61.85
C ASN A 378 -8.08 69.59 -60.57
N GLY A 379 -8.86 68.65 -60.01
CA GLY A 379 -9.19 68.55 -58.60
C GLY A 379 -9.67 67.14 -58.27
N ASN A 380 -8.73 66.20 -58.20
CA ASN A 380 -8.91 64.83 -57.67
C ASN A 380 -8.73 64.82 -56.14
N MET A 381 -9.30 63.80 -55.49
CA MET A 381 -9.11 63.35 -54.08
C MET A 381 -9.93 64.11 -53.04
N ASP A 382 -10.98 63.52 -52.46
CA ASP A 382 -11.02 62.41 -51.47
C ASP A 382 -11.08 62.95 -50.04
N GLY A 383 -11.87 62.28 -49.20
CA GLY A 383 -11.85 62.41 -47.74
C GLY A 383 -12.99 63.29 -47.21
N ASP A 384 -14.03 62.72 -46.60
CA ASP A 384 -14.04 62.16 -45.23
C ASP A 384 -14.22 63.25 -44.15
N GLY A 385 -15.06 62.95 -43.16
CA GLY A 385 -15.18 63.74 -41.93
C GLY A 385 -16.53 64.39 -41.68
N SER A 386 -17.57 63.59 -41.45
CA SER A 386 -18.73 64.00 -40.66
C SER A 386 -18.46 63.62 -39.20
N ASP A 387 -18.21 64.61 -38.33
CA ASP A 387 -18.26 64.43 -36.88
C ASP A 387 -19.10 65.54 -36.24
N TYR A 388 -20.27 65.15 -35.75
CA TYR A 388 -21.04 65.88 -34.74
C TYR A 388 -21.13 64.92 -33.56
N SER A 389 -20.35 65.19 -32.51
CA SER A 389 -20.53 64.56 -31.20
C SER A 389 -20.93 65.64 -30.21
N ASP A 390 -22.15 65.48 -29.72
CA ASP A 390 -22.77 66.16 -28.60
C ASP A 390 -22.28 65.48 -27.31
N ASP A 391 -22.00 66.28 -26.28
CA ASP A 391 -21.72 65.86 -24.91
C ASP A 391 -23.02 65.34 -24.25
N GLU A 392 -22.93 64.29 -23.45
CA GLU A 392 -23.47 64.31 -22.08
C GLU A 392 -22.96 63.14 -21.22
N GLU A 393 -22.79 63.47 -19.94
CA GLU A 393 -22.18 62.78 -18.81
C GLU A 393 -22.87 61.46 -18.43
N VAL A 394 -22.18 60.57 -17.69
CA VAL A 394 -22.55 60.07 -16.34
C VAL A 394 -21.36 59.32 -15.71
N GLU A 395 -21.23 59.55 -14.41
CA GLU A 395 -20.23 59.18 -13.41
C GLU A 395 -19.94 57.69 -13.15
N ASP A 396 -18.83 57.54 -12.40
CA ASP A 396 -18.57 56.61 -11.28
C ASP A 396 -17.68 55.35 -11.47
N ASP A 397 -16.59 55.40 -10.67
CA ASP A 397 -15.60 54.41 -10.20
C ASP A 397 -16.28 53.16 -9.53
N PRO A 398 -15.60 52.07 -9.04
CA PRO A 398 -14.16 51.84 -8.87
C PRO A 398 -13.66 50.41 -9.17
N SER A 399 -12.33 50.23 -9.23
CA SER A 399 -11.56 49.40 -8.27
C SER A 399 -10.20 48.93 -8.79
N GLU A 400 -9.21 49.16 -7.92
CA GLU A 400 -7.85 48.62 -7.92
C GLU A 400 -7.81 47.09 -8.04
N PHE A 401 -6.85 46.57 -8.80
CA PHE A 401 -6.19 45.33 -8.40
C PHE A 401 -4.72 45.32 -8.84
N ASP A 402 -3.87 45.08 -7.84
CA ASP A 402 -2.42 44.91 -7.86
C ASP A 402 -1.88 44.17 -9.09
N GLU A 403 -0.86 44.75 -9.72
CA GLU A 403 0.07 44.03 -10.59
C GLU A 403 1.46 44.10 -9.94
N ASP A 404 1.64 43.26 -8.90
CA ASP A 404 2.95 43.00 -8.32
C ASP A 404 3.77 42.17 -9.31
N THR A 405 4.89 42.77 -9.68
CA THR A 405 5.90 42.27 -10.61
C THR A 405 6.79 41.26 -9.90
N GLU A 406 6.75 39.99 -10.28
CA GLU A 406 7.88 39.08 -10.04
C GLU A 406 8.38 38.46 -11.35
N GLU A 407 9.66 38.72 -11.56
CA GLU A 407 10.51 38.40 -12.69
C GLU A 407 11.07 36.98 -12.49
N GLU A 408 10.61 35.98 -13.25
CA GLU A 408 11.28 34.67 -13.31
C GLU A 408 12.22 34.58 -14.52
N SER A 409 13.49 34.38 -14.20
CA SER A 409 14.60 34.15 -15.12
C SER A 409 14.43 32.88 -15.95
N HIS A 410 14.37 33.04 -17.28
CA HIS A 410 14.45 31.93 -18.23
C HIS A 410 15.82 31.24 -18.18
N SER A 411 15.82 29.95 -17.82
CA SER A 411 16.89 29.01 -18.17
C SER A 411 16.47 28.24 -19.42
N ALA A 412 17.10 28.54 -20.55
CA ALA A 412 16.89 27.84 -21.81
C ALA A 412 17.66 26.51 -21.80
N ASP A 413 16.94 25.39 -21.89
CA ASP A 413 17.51 24.13 -22.38
C ASP A 413 16.49 23.46 -23.31
N ALA A 414 16.76 23.55 -24.61
CA ALA A 414 15.89 23.05 -25.67
C ALA A 414 16.18 21.56 -25.92
N ALA A 415 15.30 20.67 -25.48
CA ALA A 415 15.28 19.27 -25.89
C ALA A 415 14.25 19.04 -27.01
N PRO A 416 14.54 18.21 -28.04
CA PRO A 416 13.61 17.95 -29.13
C PRO A 416 12.42 17.08 -28.70
N PRO A 417 11.27 17.13 -29.41
CA PRO A 417 10.05 16.46 -28.99
C PRO A 417 10.21 14.93 -29.03
N ARG A 418 9.86 14.27 -27.92
CA ARG A 418 9.82 12.80 -27.82
C ARG A 418 8.48 12.27 -28.34
N PRO A 419 8.44 11.10 -29.01
CA PRO A 419 7.20 10.50 -29.47
C PRO A 419 6.32 10.06 -28.30
N TYR A 420 5.03 10.35 -28.37
CA TYR A 420 4.02 9.89 -27.42
C TYR A 420 3.72 8.39 -27.61
N GLY A 421 3.80 7.61 -26.54
CA GLY A 421 3.28 6.23 -26.44
C GLY A 421 4.33 5.19 -26.00
N PRO A 422 3.92 4.13 -25.28
CA PRO A 422 4.82 3.04 -24.91
C PRO A 422 5.30 2.26 -26.14
N GLU A 423 6.61 1.98 -26.21
CA GLU A 423 7.19 1.16 -27.28
C GLU A 423 6.58 -0.25 -27.30
N ARG A 424 6.24 -0.72 -28.50
CA ARG A 424 5.66 -2.04 -28.74
C ARG A 424 6.68 -3.12 -28.34
N PRO A 425 6.28 -4.16 -27.57
CA PRO A 425 7.17 -5.26 -27.26
C PRO A 425 7.65 -5.98 -28.53
N PRO A 426 8.92 -6.45 -28.58
CA PRO A 426 9.42 -7.20 -29.71
C PRO A 426 8.68 -8.53 -29.85
N ALA A 427 8.30 -8.88 -31.09
CA ALA A 427 7.66 -10.14 -31.39
C ALA A 427 8.63 -11.32 -31.14
N PRO A 428 8.18 -12.42 -30.51
CA PRO A 428 9.02 -13.59 -30.32
C PRO A 428 9.37 -14.23 -31.67
N GLN A 429 10.68 -14.35 -31.93
CA GLN A 429 11.19 -15.09 -33.08
C GLN A 429 10.84 -16.57 -32.93
N ALA A 430 10.18 -17.12 -33.95
CA ALA A 430 9.95 -18.56 -34.06
C ALA A 430 11.30 -19.26 -34.28
N THR A 431 11.81 -19.91 -33.25
CA THR A 431 12.93 -20.85 -33.39
C THR A 431 12.42 -22.12 -34.06
N THR A 432 12.66 -22.22 -35.37
CA THR A 432 12.64 -23.49 -36.09
C THR A 432 13.87 -24.29 -35.68
N ASN A 433 13.72 -25.30 -34.83
CA ASN A 433 14.73 -26.35 -34.69
C ASN A 433 14.21 -27.60 -35.39
N GLY A 434 14.77 -27.83 -36.58
CA GLY A 434 14.84 -29.14 -37.21
C GLY A 434 16.08 -29.90 -36.74
N HIS A 435 15.92 -31.22 -36.76
CA HIS A 435 16.81 -32.33 -36.40
C HIS A 435 16.96 -32.70 -34.94
#